data_AF-A0A6I9REI0-F1
#
_entry.id   AF-A0A6I9REI0-F1
#
_cell.length_a   1.000
_cell.length_b   1.000
_cell.length_c   1.000
_cell.angle_alpha   90.00
_cell.angle_beta   90.00
_cell.angle_gamma   90.00
#
_symmetry.space_group_name_H-M   'P 1'
#
loop_
_entity.id
_entity.type
_entity.pdbx_description
1 polymer ?
#
loop_
_entity_poly.entity_id
_entity_poly.type
_entity_poly.pdbx_seq_one_letter_code
_entity_poly.pdbx_strand_id
1 'polypeptide(L)'
;MNRKPGDWNCRSCQHLNFSRRDSCQRCGEPRSSSDRSDYASFGGGGGGGGGGRAGSSFGFSGSDVRPGDWYCSCGAHNFASRSSCFKCGAFKEDSAVGGGFEGDVPRSRGFGFGGGRAAWKSGDWICTRSGCNEHNFASRMECFRCNAPRESGTEV
;
A
#
# COMPACT_ATOMS: atom_id res chain seq x y z
N MET A 1 16.90 17.61 -17.72
CA MET A 1 16.78 16.46 -16.80
C MET A 1 17.18 16.90 -15.40
N ASN A 2 16.26 16.87 -14.43
CA ASN A 2 16.51 17.31 -13.06
C ASN A 2 17.24 16.20 -12.29
N ARG A 3 18.58 16.23 -12.26
CA ARG A 3 19.36 15.36 -11.37
C ARG A 3 19.15 15.80 -9.93
N LYS A 4 18.77 14.87 -9.05
CA LYS A 4 18.70 15.14 -7.61
C LYS A 4 20.06 14.85 -6.96
N PRO A 5 20.44 15.57 -5.90
CA PRO A 5 21.60 15.22 -5.10
C PRO A 5 21.54 13.75 -4.65
N GLY A 6 22.62 13.02 -4.87
CA GLY A 6 22.74 11.60 -4.52
C GLY A 6 22.36 10.61 -5.63
N ASP A 7 21.74 11.06 -6.73
CA ASP A 7 21.56 10.23 -7.93
C ASP A 7 22.94 9.89 -8.51
N TRP A 8 23.12 8.64 -8.94
CA TRP A 8 24.42 8.10 -9.35
C TRP A 8 24.36 7.49 -10.75
N ASN A 9 25.44 7.65 -11.50
CA ASN A 9 25.56 7.04 -12.82
C ASN A 9 26.22 5.67 -12.70
N CYS A 10 25.63 4.66 -13.32
CA CYS A 10 26.23 3.32 -13.35
C CYS A 10 27.58 3.35 -14.08
N ARG A 11 28.62 2.74 -13.50
CA ARG A 11 29.95 2.67 -14.14
C ARG A 11 29.98 1.75 -15.36
N SER A 12 29.18 0.70 -15.36
CA SER A 12 29.14 -0.29 -16.45
C SER A 12 28.36 0.21 -17.66
N CYS A 13 27.25 0.94 -17.47
CA CYS A 13 26.34 1.33 -18.57
C CYS A 13 25.94 2.81 -18.61
N GLN A 14 26.50 3.64 -17.72
CA GLN A 14 26.25 5.09 -17.59
C GLN A 14 24.77 5.51 -17.38
N HIS A 15 23.90 4.56 -17.07
CA HIS A 15 22.51 4.85 -16.75
C HIS A 15 22.41 5.63 -15.43
N LEU A 16 21.59 6.69 -15.41
CA LEU A 16 21.30 7.47 -14.21
C LEU A 16 20.35 6.66 -13.30
N ASN A 17 20.79 6.39 -12.08
CA ASN A 17 20.01 5.70 -11.07
C ASN A 17 19.67 6.66 -9.93
N PHE A 18 18.47 6.51 -9.38
CA PHE A 18 18.07 7.30 -8.22
C PHE A 18 18.87 6.95 -6.98
N SER A 19 19.13 7.94 -6.13
CA SER A 19 19.94 7.83 -4.90
C SER A 19 19.58 6.65 -3.99
N ARG A 20 18.29 6.29 -3.92
CA ARG A 20 17.75 5.18 -3.11
C ARG A 20 18.09 3.77 -3.62
N ARG A 21 18.68 3.64 -4.81
CA ARG A 21 19.00 2.33 -5.40
C ARG A 21 20.45 1.97 -5.09
N ASP A 22 20.63 0.74 -4.62
CA ASP A 22 21.94 0.12 -4.42
C ASP A 22 22.42 -0.70 -5.63
N SER A 23 21.59 -0.81 -6.68
CA SER A 23 21.93 -1.50 -7.94
C SER A 23 21.34 -0.80 -9.16
N CYS A 24 22.00 -0.96 -10.31
CA CYS A 24 21.61 -0.30 -11.53
C CYS A 24 20.30 -0.87 -12.07
N GLN A 25 19.34 0.01 -12.41
CA GLN A 25 18.04 -0.38 -12.96
C GLN A 25 18.14 -1.02 -14.36
N ARG A 26 19.26 -0.82 -15.07
CA ARG A 26 19.45 -1.32 -16.42
C ARG A 26 20.26 -2.62 -16.48
N CYS A 27 21.38 -2.69 -15.76
CA CYS A 27 22.29 -3.84 -15.84
C CYS A 27 22.47 -4.58 -14.52
N GLY A 28 21.85 -4.15 -13.42
CA GLY A 28 21.94 -4.80 -12.12
C GLY A 28 23.26 -4.59 -11.37
N GLU A 29 24.26 -3.93 -11.98
CA GLU A 29 25.54 -3.65 -11.34
C GLU A 29 25.35 -2.92 -9.99
N PRO A 30 25.95 -3.40 -8.90
CA PRO A 30 25.87 -2.72 -7.61
C PRO A 30 26.45 -1.31 -7.68
N ARG A 31 25.87 -0.40 -6.89
CA ARG A 31 26.42 0.94 -6.68
C ARG A 31 27.80 0.80 -6.04
N SER A 32 28.79 1.46 -6.64
CA SER A 32 30.15 1.40 -6.09
C SER A 32 30.24 2.18 -4.79
N SER A 33 30.99 1.63 -3.83
CA SER A 33 31.24 2.24 -2.53
C SER A 33 31.91 3.62 -2.62
N SER A 34 32.68 3.91 -3.68
CA SER A 34 33.29 5.22 -3.88
C SER A 34 32.32 6.32 -4.34
N ASP A 35 31.12 5.95 -4.80
CA ASP A 35 30.03 6.91 -5.10
C ASP A 35 29.11 7.16 -3.87
N ARG A 36 29.50 6.66 -2.68
CA ARG A 36 28.85 6.94 -1.39
C ARG A 36 29.34 8.24 -0.75
N SER A 37 29.82 9.18 -1.57
CA SER A 37 30.29 10.50 -1.17
C SER A 37 29.28 11.19 -0.22
N ASP A 38 29.72 11.26 1.04
CA ASP A 38 29.55 12.40 1.96
C ASP A 38 28.18 12.66 2.61
N TYR A 39 27.38 11.62 2.87
CA TYR A 39 26.35 11.70 3.94
C TYR A 39 26.37 10.50 4.92
N ALA A 40 27.20 9.49 4.68
CA ALA A 40 27.34 8.32 5.55
C ALA A 40 28.47 8.46 6.59
N SER A 41 28.94 9.68 6.87
CA SER A 41 29.90 9.97 7.95
C SER A 41 29.23 10.04 9.34
N PHE A 42 28.27 9.14 9.60
CA PHE A 42 27.92 8.72 10.96
C PHE A 42 27.61 7.22 10.92
N GLY A 43 28.56 6.40 11.37
CA GLY A 43 28.32 4.97 11.63
C GLY A 43 29.23 4.05 10.84
N GLY A 44 30.40 3.78 11.41
CA GLY A 44 31.37 2.81 10.92
C GLY A 44 30.81 1.40 10.73
N GLY A 45 31.54 0.62 9.95
CA GLY A 45 31.19 -0.74 9.58
C GLY A 45 31.14 -1.73 10.75
N GLY A 46 30.57 -2.89 10.45
CA GLY A 46 30.57 -4.05 11.32
C GLY A 46 29.38 -4.93 11.01
N GLY A 47 29.63 -6.11 10.44
CA GLY A 47 28.61 -7.12 10.25
C GLY A 47 28.07 -7.65 11.57
N GLY A 48 26.94 -8.35 11.47
CA GLY A 48 26.51 -9.31 12.46
C GLY A 48 25.53 -8.80 13.51
N GLY A 49 24.30 -9.33 13.44
CA GLY A 49 23.62 -9.92 14.59
C GLY A 49 23.13 -9.00 15.72
N GLY A 50 21.80 -8.87 15.80
CA GLY A 50 21.08 -9.08 17.07
C GLY A 50 20.94 -7.89 18.03
N GLY A 51 19.67 -7.52 18.24
CA GLY A 51 19.16 -7.17 19.58
C GLY A 51 19.28 -5.71 20.03
N GLY A 52 18.20 -5.22 20.65
CA GLY A 52 18.26 -4.11 21.61
C GLY A 52 17.87 -2.74 21.06
N ARG A 53 16.58 -2.42 21.14
CA ARG A 53 16.04 -1.07 20.99
C ARG A 53 15.91 -0.43 22.37
N ALA A 54 16.67 0.62 22.64
CA ALA A 54 16.39 1.67 23.63
C ALA A 54 17.36 2.83 23.31
N GLY A 55 16.99 4.09 23.15
CA GLY A 55 15.72 4.80 23.17
C GLY A 55 16.08 6.27 22.89
N SER A 56 15.29 6.97 22.09
CA SER A 56 15.39 8.44 21.97
C SER A 56 14.01 8.99 21.68
N SER A 57 13.62 9.90 22.57
CA SER A 57 12.28 10.40 22.84
C SER A 57 11.77 11.36 21.77
N PHE A 58 11.31 10.83 20.64
CA PHE A 58 10.39 11.52 19.73
C PHE A 58 9.15 10.63 19.58
N GLY A 59 8.03 11.09 20.16
CA GLY A 59 6.88 10.28 20.51
C GLY A 59 6.09 9.73 19.33
N PHE A 60 6.33 8.46 18.99
CA PHE A 60 5.37 7.61 18.28
C PHE A 60 5.15 6.32 19.06
N SER A 61 4.59 6.44 20.27
CA SER A 61 3.85 5.33 20.89
C SER A 61 2.47 5.27 20.25
N GLY A 62 2.44 4.69 19.07
CA GLY A 62 1.24 4.29 18.38
C GLY A 62 1.75 3.31 17.35
N SER A 63 1.42 2.04 17.51
CA SER A 63 1.67 1.02 16.50
C SER A 63 1.41 1.66 15.13
N ASP A 64 2.38 1.63 14.21
CA ASP A 64 2.25 2.16 12.83
C ASP A 64 1.16 1.45 11.99
N VAL A 65 0.27 0.73 12.67
CA VAL A 65 -0.83 -0.11 12.24
C VAL A 65 -2.10 0.72 12.37
N ARG A 66 -2.75 0.98 11.24
CA ARG A 66 -3.99 1.76 11.23
C ARG A 66 -5.15 0.89 11.74
N PRO A 67 -6.21 1.48 12.30
CA PRO A 67 -7.43 0.75 12.61
C PRO A 67 -7.92 -0.04 11.39
N GLY A 68 -8.12 -1.34 11.56
CA GLY A 68 -8.56 -2.27 10.51
C GLY A 68 -7.44 -3.04 9.82
N ASP A 69 -6.18 -2.59 9.93
CA ASP A 69 -5.03 -3.38 9.52
C ASP A 69 -4.91 -4.61 10.44
N TRP A 70 -4.44 -5.73 9.88
CA TRP A 70 -4.43 -7.01 10.58
C TRP A 70 -3.12 -7.76 10.38
N TYR A 71 -2.69 -8.46 11.42
CA TYR A 71 -1.53 -9.33 11.35
C TYR A 71 -1.94 -10.74 10.99
N CYS A 72 -1.25 -11.31 10.02
CA CYS A 72 -1.35 -12.73 9.74
C CYS A 72 -0.54 -13.53 10.75
N SER A 73 -0.97 -14.76 11.03
CA SER A 73 -0.22 -15.77 11.80
C SER A 73 1.22 -16.00 11.31
N CYS A 74 1.52 -15.72 10.04
CA CYS A 74 2.89 -15.80 9.50
C CYS A 74 3.78 -14.58 9.84
N GLY A 75 3.30 -13.66 10.68
CA GLY A 75 3.99 -12.44 11.11
C GLY A 75 3.91 -11.27 10.13
N ALA A 76 3.16 -11.42 9.03
CA ALA A 76 3.02 -10.37 8.01
C ALA A 76 1.90 -9.38 8.36
N HIS A 77 2.19 -8.08 8.24
CA HIS A 77 1.20 -7.00 8.37
C HIS A 77 0.40 -6.81 7.08
N ASN A 78 -0.93 -6.81 7.16
CA ASN A 78 -1.81 -6.63 6.02
C ASN A 78 -2.68 -5.39 6.23
N PHE A 79 -2.85 -4.60 5.16
CA PHE A 79 -3.76 -3.45 5.18
C PHE A 79 -5.22 -3.90 5.34
N ALA A 80 -6.03 -3.05 5.95
CA ALA A 80 -7.46 -3.27 6.18
C ALA A 80 -8.26 -3.68 4.94
N SER A 81 -7.83 -3.22 3.76
CA SER A 81 -8.45 -3.55 2.47
C SER A 81 -8.20 -4.98 1.98
N ARG A 82 -7.30 -5.72 2.63
CA ARG A 82 -6.96 -7.10 2.24
C ARG A 82 -7.78 -8.12 3.01
N SER A 83 -8.43 -9.02 2.28
CA SER A 83 -9.09 -10.21 2.82
C SER A 83 -8.15 -11.41 3.00
N SER A 84 -6.98 -11.38 2.37
CA SER A 84 -5.97 -12.44 2.44
C SER A 84 -4.56 -11.87 2.62
N CYS A 85 -3.68 -12.68 3.23
CA CYS A 85 -2.34 -12.28 3.55
C CYS A 85 -1.50 -12.12 2.28
N PHE A 86 -0.81 -10.98 2.12
CA PHE A 86 0.03 -10.73 0.94
C PHE A 86 1.20 -11.74 0.80
N LYS A 87 1.60 -12.38 1.90
CA LYS A 87 2.75 -13.28 1.96
C LYS A 87 2.36 -14.75 1.80
N CYS A 88 1.28 -15.19 2.46
CA CYS A 88 0.93 -16.62 2.53
C CYS A 88 -0.49 -16.94 2.05
N GLY A 89 -1.30 -15.94 1.69
CA GLY A 89 -2.67 -16.14 1.21
C GLY A 89 -3.70 -16.53 2.27
N ALA A 90 -3.31 -16.72 3.54
CA ALA A 90 -4.24 -16.99 4.63
C ALA A 90 -5.29 -15.87 4.74
N PHE A 91 -6.55 -16.22 4.96
CA PHE A 91 -7.63 -15.25 5.07
C PHE A 91 -7.61 -14.52 6.41
N LYS A 92 -8.15 -13.31 6.42
CA LYS A 92 -8.45 -12.55 7.64
C LYS A 92 -9.57 -13.30 8.38
N GLU A 93 -9.25 -13.92 9.52
CA GLU A 93 -10.26 -14.55 10.37
C GLU A 93 -11.10 -13.47 11.06
N ASP A 94 -12.38 -13.41 10.71
CA ASP A 94 -13.34 -12.43 11.23
C ASP A 94 -14.01 -12.98 12.50
N SER A 95 -13.25 -13.31 13.54
CA SER A 95 -13.80 -13.72 14.85
C SER A 95 -12.75 -13.75 15.96
N ALA A 96 -12.55 -12.61 16.62
CA ALA A 96 -12.27 -12.57 18.06
C ALA A 96 -12.73 -11.21 18.61
N VAL A 97 -14.04 -11.15 18.85
CA VAL A 97 -14.69 -10.42 19.94
C VAL A 97 -13.69 -10.26 21.09
N GLY A 98 -13.28 -9.04 21.42
CA GLY A 98 -14.08 -8.24 22.33
C GLY A 98 -13.98 -8.88 23.71
N GLY A 99 -12.98 -8.47 24.50
CA GLY A 99 -12.95 -8.77 25.92
C GLY A 99 -14.24 -8.26 26.53
N GLY A 100 -15.12 -9.18 26.91
CA GLY A 100 -16.36 -8.88 27.61
C GLY A 100 -16.08 -8.48 29.05
N PHE A 101 -16.80 -7.46 29.51
CA PHE A 101 -17.42 -7.49 30.82
C PHE A 101 -18.82 -6.87 30.72
N GLU A 102 -19.79 -7.71 31.09
CA GLU A 102 -21.03 -7.45 31.84
C GLU A 102 -21.78 -6.12 31.67
N GLY A 103 -23.09 -6.23 31.44
CA GLY A 103 -24.03 -5.12 31.66
C GLY A 103 -25.33 -5.27 30.89
N ASP A 104 -26.23 -6.08 31.43
CA ASP A 104 -27.59 -6.35 30.96
C ASP A 104 -28.48 -5.11 30.72
N VAL A 105 -29.50 -5.34 29.89
CA VAL A 105 -30.86 -4.76 29.86
C VAL A 105 -31.18 -3.76 28.72
N PRO A 106 -32.36 -3.90 28.06
CA PRO A 106 -32.64 -3.40 26.72
C PRO A 106 -33.52 -2.15 26.72
N ARG A 107 -33.49 -1.39 25.60
CA ARG A 107 -34.60 -0.66 24.95
C ARG A 107 -34.09 0.60 24.24
N SER A 108 -34.31 0.59 22.93
CA SER A 108 -34.94 1.67 22.15
C SER A 108 -34.53 3.11 22.45
N ARG A 109 -33.62 3.63 21.61
CA ARG A 109 -33.48 5.01 21.09
C ARG A 109 -32.30 4.95 20.10
N GLY A 110 -32.49 4.66 18.81
CA GLY A 110 -33.19 5.53 17.88
C GLY A 110 -32.26 6.64 17.39
N PHE A 111 -31.30 6.33 16.50
CA PHE A 111 -30.68 7.27 15.54
C PHE A 111 -30.13 6.42 14.39
N GLY A 112 -30.80 6.49 13.24
CA GLY A 112 -30.48 5.68 12.07
C GLY A 112 -29.28 6.22 11.31
N PHE A 113 -28.44 5.30 10.79
CA PHE A 113 -27.84 5.45 9.48
C PHE A 113 -27.74 4.05 8.86
N GLY A 114 -28.52 3.86 7.81
CA GLY A 114 -28.68 2.60 7.11
C GLY A 114 -27.39 2.15 6.42
N GLY A 115 -27.37 0.85 6.10
CA GLY A 115 -26.35 0.23 5.29
C GLY A 115 -26.14 0.98 3.98
N GLY A 116 -24.87 1.20 3.64
CA GLY A 116 -24.44 1.83 2.39
C GLY A 116 -23.41 0.94 1.72
N ARG A 117 -23.82 0.36 0.61
CA ARG A 117 -23.03 -0.48 -0.29
C ARG A 117 -21.79 0.29 -0.78
N ALA A 118 -20.77 -0.46 -1.19
CA ALA A 118 -19.52 0.06 -1.76
C ALA A 118 -19.74 1.34 -2.59
N ALA A 119 -18.93 2.35 -2.28
CA ALA A 119 -19.02 3.74 -2.73
C ALA A 119 -19.04 3.90 -4.27
N TRP A 120 -20.22 3.73 -4.88
CA TRP A 120 -20.46 4.11 -6.26
C TRP A 120 -20.46 5.63 -6.36
N LYS A 121 -19.56 6.22 -7.16
CA LYS A 121 -19.60 7.65 -7.45
C LYS A 121 -20.50 7.92 -8.64
N SER A 122 -21.21 9.05 -8.59
CA SER A 122 -22.01 9.53 -9.72
C SER A 122 -21.15 9.62 -10.98
N GLY A 123 -21.62 8.99 -12.05
CA GLY A 123 -20.93 8.95 -13.34
C GLY A 123 -20.01 7.73 -13.54
N ASP A 124 -19.72 6.96 -12.49
CA ASP A 124 -19.07 5.66 -12.65
C ASP A 124 -19.96 4.74 -13.50
N TRP A 125 -19.33 3.96 -14.37
CA TRP A 125 -20.02 3.13 -15.36
C TRP A 125 -19.41 1.72 -15.41
N ILE A 126 -20.25 0.74 -15.70
CA ILE A 126 -19.81 -0.65 -15.93
C ILE A 126 -19.60 -0.85 -17.41
N CYS A 127 -18.49 -1.50 -17.78
CA CYS A 127 -18.28 -1.87 -19.16
C CYS A 127 -19.32 -2.92 -19.60
N THR A 128 -20.18 -2.53 -20.53
CA THR A 128 -21.27 -3.32 -21.14
C THR A 128 -20.78 -4.35 -22.17
N ARG A 129 -19.48 -4.34 -22.50
CA ARG A 129 -18.90 -5.31 -23.44
C ARG A 129 -19.08 -6.71 -22.88
N SER A 130 -19.56 -7.62 -23.72
CA SER A 130 -19.76 -9.03 -23.37
C SER A 130 -18.50 -9.62 -22.76
N GLY A 131 -18.62 -10.07 -21.50
CA GLY A 131 -17.52 -10.66 -20.73
C GLY A 131 -16.57 -9.70 -20.03
N CYS A 132 -16.80 -8.37 -20.07
CA CYS A 132 -15.98 -7.41 -19.33
C CYS A 132 -16.58 -7.05 -17.97
N ASN A 133 -17.78 -6.43 -17.94
CA ASN A 133 -18.53 -6.04 -16.73
C ASN A 133 -17.69 -5.35 -15.64
N GLU A 134 -16.65 -4.64 -16.05
CA GLU A 134 -15.68 -4.06 -15.15
C GLU A 134 -16.07 -2.62 -14.76
N HIS A 135 -15.79 -2.23 -13.51
CA HIS A 135 -16.12 -0.91 -12.99
C HIS A 135 -15.12 0.14 -13.49
N ASN A 136 -15.63 1.20 -14.10
CA ASN A 136 -14.84 2.31 -14.59
C ASN A 136 -15.27 3.60 -13.88
N PHE A 137 -14.27 4.38 -13.44
CA PHE A 137 -14.51 5.68 -12.85
C PHE A 137 -15.13 6.66 -13.85
N ALA A 138 -15.94 7.59 -13.35
CA ALA A 138 -16.62 8.61 -14.16
C ALA A 138 -15.72 9.42 -15.10
N SER A 139 -14.44 9.58 -14.75
CA SER A 139 -13.45 10.30 -15.56
C SER A 139 -12.98 9.51 -16.79
N ARG A 140 -13.27 8.21 -16.88
CA ARG A 140 -12.82 7.38 -17.99
C ARG A 140 -13.84 7.38 -19.13
N MET A 141 -13.33 7.66 -20.32
CA MET A 141 -14.06 7.53 -21.59
C MET A 141 -13.92 6.14 -22.21
N GLU A 142 -13.05 5.29 -21.67
CA GLU A 142 -12.78 3.94 -22.16
C GLU A 142 -12.59 2.98 -20.97
N CYS A 143 -12.97 1.72 -21.17
CA CYS A 143 -12.84 0.70 -20.14
C CYS A 143 -11.36 0.41 -19.85
N PHE A 144 -10.96 0.41 -18.58
CA PHE A 144 -9.56 0.15 -18.22
C PHE A 144 -9.08 -1.27 -18.57
N ARG A 145 -10.02 -2.21 -18.72
CA ARG A 145 -9.74 -3.64 -18.94
C ARG A 145 -9.66 -3.98 -20.43
N CYS A 146 -10.62 -3.50 -21.23
CA CYS A 146 -10.79 -3.90 -22.63
C CYS A 146 -10.75 -2.73 -23.62
N ASN A 147 -10.49 -1.52 -23.14
CA ASN A 147 -10.48 -0.27 -23.92
C ASN A 147 -11.77 0.00 -24.72
N ALA A 148 -12.88 -0.66 -24.37
CA ALA A 148 -14.17 -0.37 -25.00
C ALA A 148 -14.58 1.07 -24.66
N PRO A 149 -15.06 1.85 -25.63
CA PRO A 149 -15.52 3.20 -25.36
C PRO A 149 -16.69 3.17 -24.38
N ARG A 150 -16.78 4.22 -23.58
CA ARG A 150 -17.96 4.48 -22.75
C ARG A 150 -19.12 4.74 -23.69
N GLU A 151 -20.14 3.90 -23.60
CA GLU A 151 -21.42 4.13 -24.26
C GLU A 151 -22.05 5.38 -23.63
N SER A 152 -21.80 6.52 -24.25
CA SER A 152 -22.39 7.79 -23.90
C SER A 152 -23.74 7.77 -24.58
N GLY A 153 -24.82 7.59 -23.82
CA GLY A 153 -26.17 7.37 -24.37
C GLY A 153 -26.49 8.35 -25.49
N THR A 154 -26.49 7.86 -26.73
CA THR A 154 -27.18 8.50 -27.84
C THR A 154 -28.63 8.10 -27.71
N GLU A 155 -29.39 8.95 -27.02
CA GLU A 155 -30.84 8.99 -27.13
C GLU A 155 -31.21 9.42 -28.57
N VAL A 156 -32.04 8.58 -29.19
CA VAL A 156 -32.82 8.89 -30.40
C VAL A 156 -34.03 9.74 -30.04
#